data_AF-A0A832AA20-F1
#
_entry.id   AF-A0A832AA20-F1
#
_cell.length_a   1.000
_cell.length_b   1.000
_cell.length_c   1.000
_cell.angle_alpha   90.00
_cell.angle_beta   90.00
_cell.angle_gamma   90.00
#
_symmetry.space_group_name_H-M   'P 1'
#
loop_
_entity.id
_entity.type
_entity.pdbx_description
1 polymer ?
#
loop_
_entity_poly.entity_id
_entity_poly.type
_entity_poly.pdbx_seq_one_letter_code
_entity_poly.pdbx_strand_id
1 'polypeptide(L)'
;MKKIKLILFLFSVLLLPILVTAQIGAPVPRINLNLVQLGNNIANAAWIVFTVIAVIAFIIAGVLFLTSAGSAEKITQARNAFLWGVAGVVVGVIAFTIITLVTSFVTTGQ
;
A
#
# COMPACT_ATOMS: atom_id res chain seq x y z
N MET A 1 43.17 30.50 42.84
CA MET A 1 42.14 30.68 41.78
C MET A 1 42.20 29.61 40.68
N LYS A 2 43.37 29.27 40.13
CA LYS A 2 43.49 28.31 39.00
C LYS A 2 42.95 26.89 39.33
N LYS A 3 43.22 26.37 40.53
CA LYS A 3 42.76 25.03 40.97
C LYS A 3 41.24 24.95 41.21
N ILE A 4 40.62 26.03 41.70
CA ILE A 4 39.15 26.13 41.86
C ILE A 4 38.47 26.11 40.48
N LYS A 5 39.01 26.84 39.49
CA LYS A 5 38.48 26.83 38.13
C LYS A 5 38.62 25.45 37.47
N LEU A 6 39.71 24.73 37.77
CA LEU A 6 39.93 23.36 37.31
C LEU A 6 38.91 22.36 37.91
N ILE A 7 38.59 22.50 39.20
CA ILE A 7 37.61 21.65 39.88
C ILE A 7 36.19 21.90 39.36
N LEU A 8 35.82 23.17 39.15
CA LEU A 8 34.52 23.53 38.56
C LEU A 8 34.38 22.99 37.12
N PHE A 9 35.48 23.03 36.35
CA PHE A 9 35.51 22.45 35.02
C PHE A 9 35.34 20.92 35.05
N LEU A 10 36.05 20.21 35.94
CA LEU A 10 35.88 18.76 36.11
C LEU A 10 34.47 18.38 36.55
N PHE A 11 33.88 19.15 37.46
CA PHE A 11 32.52 18.91 37.94
C PHE A 11 31.48 19.07 36.82
N SER A 12 31.66 20.07 35.94
CA SER A 12 30.82 20.25 34.76
C SER A 12 30.94 19.10 33.76
N VAL A 13 32.14 18.53 33.57
CA VAL A 13 32.35 17.39 32.67
C VAL A 13 31.69 16.12 33.20
N LEU A 14 31.69 15.92 34.53
CA LEU A 14 31.03 14.78 35.16
C LEU A 14 29.50 14.83 35.11
N LEU A 15 28.91 16.03 34.97
CA LEU A 15 27.46 16.24 34.87
C LEU A 15 26.90 16.02 33.45
N LEU A 16 27.73 16.09 32.41
CA LEU A 16 27.34 15.83 31.02
C LEU A 16 26.67 14.45 30.81
N PRO A 17 27.21 13.32 31.32
CA PRO A 17 26.59 12.01 31.10
C PRO A 17 25.21 11.87 31.75
N ILE A 18 24.91 12.62 32.82
CA ILE A 18 23.61 12.60 33.50
C ILE A 18 22.52 13.28 32.66
N LEU A 19 22.90 14.25 31.82
CA LEU A 19 21.99 14.89 30.85
C LEU A 19 21.76 14.01 29.62
N VAL A 20 22.78 13.23 29.22
CA VAL A 20 22.71 12.32 28.07
C VAL A 20 21.77 11.14 28.32
N THR A 21 21.58 10.72 29.58
CA THR A 21 20.69 9.61 29.96
C THR A 21 19.22 10.01 30.18
N ALA A 22 18.86 11.30 30.04
CA ALA A 22 17.49 11.78 30.21
C ALA A 22 16.57 11.58 28.99
N GLN A 23 17.03 10.95 27.92
CA GLN A 23 16.21 10.61 26.74
C GLN A 23 15.33 9.38 27.03
N ILE A 24 14.33 9.55 27.89
CA ILE A 24 13.11 8.74 27.84
C ILE A 24 12.32 9.25 26.64
N GLY A 25 12.53 8.59 25.49
CA GLY A 25 11.85 8.96 24.25
C GLY A 25 12.68 8.76 23.00
N ALA A 26 13.65 7.84 22.97
CA ALA A 26 14.03 7.28 21.69
C ALA A 26 12.75 6.67 21.08
N PRO A 27 12.38 6.98 19.83
CA PRO A 27 11.33 6.27 19.15
C PRO A 27 11.80 4.83 19.01
N VAL A 28 11.47 3.99 19.99
CA VAL A 28 11.45 2.55 19.81
C VAL A 28 10.64 2.31 18.55
N PRO A 29 11.12 1.51 17.59
CA PRO A 29 10.32 1.10 16.44
C PRO A 29 9.11 0.33 16.97
N ARG A 30 8.06 1.06 17.33
CA ARG A 30 6.74 0.49 17.55
C ARG A 30 6.30 0.10 16.17
N ILE A 31 6.25 -1.20 15.89
CA ILE A 31 5.44 -1.67 14.76
C ILE A 31 4.01 -1.31 15.14
N ASN A 32 3.58 -0.14 14.72
CA ASN A 32 2.22 0.33 14.90
C ASN A 32 1.39 -0.47 13.89
N LEU A 33 0.99 -1.68 14.29
CA LEU A 33 0.12 -2.56 13.51
C LEU A 33 -1.28 -1.96 13.50
N ASN A 34 -1.45 -0.91 12.71
CA ASN A 34 -2.76 -0.37 12.43
C ASN A 34 -3.46 -1.34 11.47
N LEU A 35 -4.44 -2.09 11.97
CA LEU A 35 -5.21 -3.06 11.20
C LEU A 35 -5.84 -2.43 9.94
N VAL A 36 -6.19 -1.14 10.01
CA VAL A 36 -6.70 -0.38 8.86
C VAL A 36 -5.58 -0.16 7.83
N GLN A 37 -4.36 0.18 8.24
CA GLN A 37 -3.22 0.27 7.32
C GLN A 37 -2.85 -1.08 6.72
N LEU A 38 -2.90 -2.17 7.49
CA LEU A 38 -2.65 -3.51 6.96
C LEU A 38 -3.70 -3.90 5.90
N GLY A 39 -4.99 -3.65 6.19
CA GLY A 39 -6.08 -3.85 5.23
C GLY A 39 -5.90 -3.02 3.96
N ASN A 40 -5.53 -1.75 4.10
CA ASN A 40 -5.26 -0.87 2.95
C ASN A 40 -4.06 -1.35 2.12
N ASN A 41 -2.99 -1.84 2.76
CA ASN A 41 -1.82 -2.36 2.07
C ASN A 41 -2.15 -3.64 1.27
N ILE A 42 -2.95 -4.54 1.85
CA ILE A 42 -3.41 -5.75 1.16
C ILE A 42 -4.32 -5.40 -0.02
N ALA A 43 -5.27 -4.46 0.19
CA ALA A 43 -6.15 -3.99 -0.87
C ALA A 43 -5.37 -3.36 -2.04
N ASN A 44 -4.36 -2.52 -1.73
CA ASN A 44 -3.49 -1.93 -2.74
C ASN A 44 -2.67 -2.97 -3.50
N ALA A 45 -2.12 -3.98 -2.80
CA ALA A 45 -1.41 -5.07 -3.46
C ALA A 45 -2.32 -5.86 -4.40
N ALA A 46 -3.54 -6.18 -3.97
CA ALA A 46 -4.54 -6.85 -4.81
C ALA A 46 -4.93 -6.00 -6.02
N TRP A 47 -5.03 -4.68 -5.86
CA TRP A 47 -5.35 -3.75 -6.94
C TRP A 47 -4.30 -3.72 -8.05
N ILE A 48 -3.01 -3.75 -7.66
CA ILE A 48 -1.90 -3.81 -8.62
C ILE A 48 -1.98 -5.10 -9.44
N VAL A 49 -2.17 -6.25 -8.78
CA VAL A 49 -2.28 -7.55 -9.45
C VAL A 49 -3.48 -7.58 -10.39
N PHE A 50 -4.64 -7.11 -9.92
CA PHE A 50 -5.86 -7.03 -10.73
C PHE A 50 -5.65 -6.17 -11.99
N THR A 51 -5.02 -5.01 -11.86
CA THR A 51 -4.78 -4.08 -12.98
C THR A 51 -3.89 -4.73 -14.05
N VAL A 52 -2.84 -5.45 -13.65
CA VAL A 52 -1.96 -6.16 -14.58
C VAL A 52 -2.72 -7.24 -15.35
N ILE A 53 -3.54 -8.04 -14.65
CA ILE A 53 -4.35 -9.09 -15.27
C ILE A 53 -5.37 -8.48 -16.25
N ALA A 54 -6.01 -7.38 -15.87
CA ALA A 54 -6.97 -6.68 -16.72
C ALA A 54 -6.33 -6.21 -18.03
N VAL A 55 -5.15 -5.59 -17.97
CA VAL A 55 -4.41 -5.15 -19.17
C VAL A 55 -4.09 -6.33 -20.09
N ILE A 56 -3.60 -7.44 -19.54
CA ILE A 56 -3.29 -8.64 -20.33
C ILE A 56 -4.55 -9.20 -21.01
N ALA A 57 -5.68 -9.25 -20.31
CA ALA A 57 -6.95 -9.73 -20.87
C ALA A 57 -7.42 -8.86 -22.06
N PHE A 58 -7.28 -7.53 -21.96
CA PHE A 58 -7.60 -6.64 -23.08
C PHE A 58 -6.66 -6.81 -24.28
N ILE A 59 -5.36 -7.03 -24.03
CA ILE A 59 -4.40 -7.30 -25.10
C ILE A 59 -4.76 -8.60 -25.83
N ILE A 60 -5.07 -9.67 -25.10
CA ILE A 60 -5.46 -10.96 -25.69
C ILE A 60 -6.74 -10.79 -26.52
N ALA A 61 -7.74 -10.09 -25.99
CA ALA A 61 -8.97 -9.81 -26.73
C ALA A 61 -8.71 -9.02 -28.02
N GLY A 62 -7.82 -8.02 -27.98
CA GLY A 62 -7.44 -7.22 -29.14
C GLY A 62 -6.70 -8.03 -30.21
N VAL A 63 -5.73 -8.85 -29.81
CA VAL A 63 -4.98 -9.73 -30.73
C VAL A 63 -5.92 -10.78 -31.34
N LEU A 64 -6.81 -11.36 -30.54
CA LEU A 64 -7.80 -12.33 -31.02
C LEU A 64 -8.75 -11.71 -32.04
N PHE A 65 -9.16 -10.45 -31.82
CA PHE A 65 -9.98 -9.71 -32.77
C PHE A 65 -9.26 -9.45 -34.09
N LEU A 66 -7.98 -9.04 -34.03
CA LEU A 66 -7.18 -8.72 -35.20
C LEU A 66 -6.81 -9.97 -36.03
N THR A 67 -6.58 -11.11 -35.37
CA THR A 67 -6.21 -12.38 -36.01
C THR A 67 -7.41 -13.18 -36.54
N SER A 68 -8.65 -12.74 -36.28
CA SER A 68 -9.85 -13.49 -36.64
C SER A 68 -10.10 -13.63 -38.16
N ALA A 69 -9.41 -12.85 -39.00
CA ALA A 69 -9.34 -12.97 -40.46
C ALA A 69 -10.68 -13.20 -41.22
N GLY A 70 -11.81 -12.77 -40.66
CA GLY A 70 -13.14 -12.93 -41.25
C GLY A 70 -13.89 -14.23 -40.91
N SER A 71 -13.32 -15.12 -40.09
CA SER A 71 -14.04 -16.32 -39.63
C SER A 71 -15.03 -15.98 -38.50
N ALA A 72 -16.31 -16.26 -38.71
CA ALA A 72 -17.39 -15.89 -37.78
C ALA A 72 -17.19 -16.46 -36.36
N GLU A 73 -16.58 -17.64 -36.26
CA GLU A 73 -16.31 -18.32 -35.00
C GLU A 73 -15.22 -17.60 -34.17
N LYS A 74 -14.13 -17.17 -34.81
CA LYS A 74 -13.06 -16.43 -34.12
C LYS A 74 -13.51 -15.01 -33.73
N ILE A 75 -14.34 -14.38 -34.55
CA ILE A 75 -14.94 -13.07 -34.24
C ILE A 75 -15.85 -13.19 -33.01
N THR A 76 -16.66 -14.24 -32.92
CA THR A 76 -17.52 -14.49 -31.75
C THR A 76 -16.69 -14.74 -30.49
N GLN A 77 -15.61 -15.53 -30.60
CA GLN A 77 -14.67 -15.72 -29.49
C GLN A 77 -14.01 -14.42 -29.03
N ALA A 78 -13.54 -13.58 -29.97
CA ALA A 78 -12.93 -12.30 -29.65
C ALA A 78 -13.90 -11.36 -28.94
N ARG A 79 -15.17 -11.32 -29.39
CA ARG A 79 -16.22 -10.53 -28.74
C ARG A 79 -16.52 -11.02 -27.33
N ASN A 80 -16.60 -12.34 -27.14
CA ASN A 80 -16.83 -12.92 -25.81
C ASN A 80 -15.65 -12.62 -24.87
N ALA A 81 -14.41 -12.77 -25.34
CA ALA A 81 -13.23 -12.42 -24.56
C ALA A 81 -13.22 -10.94 -24.16
N PHE A 82 -13.60 -10.05 -25.08
CA PHE A 82 -13.74 -8.63 -24.79
C PHE A 82 -14.83 -8.35 -23.75
N LEU A 83 -16.01 -8.96 -23.89
CA LEU A 83 -17.11 -8.82 -22.93
C LEU A 83 -16.73 -9.30 -21.53
N TRP A 84 -16.01 -10.42 -21.43
CA TRP A 84 -15.48 -10.90 -20.15
C TRP A 84 -14.41 -9.96 -19.56
N GLY A 85 -13.57 -9.35 -20.39
CA GLY A 85 -12.64 -8.31 -19.96
C GLY A 85 -13.36 -7.08 -19.37
N VAL A 86 -14.40 -6.60 -20.06
CA VAL A 86 -15.24 -5.48 -19.59
C VAL A 86 -15.97 -5.85 -18.29
N ALA A 87 -16.56 -7.05 -18.22
CA ALA A 87 -17.22 -7.53 -17.01
C ALA A 87 -16.25 -7.59 -15.81
N GLY A 88 -15.00 -8.02 -16.03
CA GLY A 88 -13.95 -8.00 -15.02
C GLY A 88 -13.67 -6.61 -14.48
N VAL A 89 -13.57 -5.59 -15.35
CA VAL A 89 -13.39 -4.19 -14.92
C VAL A 89 -14.58 -3.70 -14.11
N VAL A 90 -15.81 -3.98 -14.54
CA VAL A 90 -17.03 -3.58 -13.82
C VAL A 90 -17.04 -4.17 -12.41
N VAL A 91 -16.73 -5.47 -12.27
CA VAL A 91 -16.63 -6.13 -10.96
C VAL A 91 -15.51 -5.50 -10.11
N GLY A 92 -14.36 -5.19 -10.70
CA GLY A 92 -13.26 -4.52 -10.01
C GLY A 92 -13.65 -3.16 -9.43
N VAL A 93 -14.40 -2.36 -10.18
CA VAL A 93 -14.90 -1.05 -9.72
C VAL A 93 -15.87 -1.22 -8.55
N ILE A 94 -16.77 -2.20 -8.60
CA ILE A 94 -17.71 -2.49 -7.51
C ILE A 94 -16.97 -2.95 -6.24
N ALA A 95 -15.94 -3.78 -6.39
CA ALA A 95 -15.12 -4.24 -5.27
C ALA A 95 -14.45 -3.08 -4.52
N PHE A 96 -14.00 -2.04 -5.23
CA PHE A 96 -13.40 -0.85 -4.62
C PHE A 96 -14.38 -0.10 -3.69
N THR A 97 -15.66 -0.03 -4.07
CA THR A 97 -16.71 0.57 -3.24
C THR A 97 -16.86 -0.17 -1.91
N ILE A 98 -16.84 -1.51 -1.93
CA ILE A 98 -16.98 -2.34 -0.72
C ILE A 98 -15.80 -2.12 0.23
N ILE A 99 -14.57 -2.09 -0.28
CA ILE A 99 -13.37 -1.85 0.54
C ILE A 99 -13.44 -0.47 1.22
N THR A 100 -13.88 0.55 0.48
CA THR A 100 -14.03 1.92 1.00
C THR A 100 -15.10 1.99 2.09
N LEU A 101 -16.21 1.26 1.94
CA LEU A 101 -17.25 1.17 2.97
C LEU A 101 -16.73 0.49 4.25
N VAL A 102 -16.09 -0.67 4.13
CA VAL A 102 -15.57 -1.42 5.29
C VAL A 102 -14.53 -0.61 6.06
N THR A 103 -13.58 0.03 5.35
CA THR A 103 -12.57 0.89 5.97
C THR A 103 -13.18 2.11 6.66
N SER A 104 -14.23 2.71 6.08
CA SER A 104 -14.98 3.80 6.72
C SER A 104 -15.65 3.34 8.01
N PHE A 105 -16.38 2.21 7.99
CA PHE A 105 -17.05 1.70 9.19
C PHE A 105 -16.08 1.33 10.32
N VAL A 106 -14.93 0.73 10.00
CA VAL A 106 -13.91 0.38 11.00
C VAL A 106 -13.25 1.63 11.59
N THR A 107 -13.11 2.70 10.80
CA THR A 107 -12.50 3.97 11.26
C THR A 107 -13.48 4.81 12.06
N THR A 108 -14.78 4.78 11.76
CA THR A 108 -15.82 5.49 12.53
C THR A 108 -16.17 4.81 13.85
N GLY A 109 -15.85 3.52 14.03
CA GLY A 109 -16.08 2.76 15.26
C GLY A 109 -15.01 2.92 16.35
N GLN A 110 -14.02 3.79 16.14
CA GLN A 110 -12.98 4.21 17.10
C GLN A 110 -13.18 5.69 17.42
#